data_AF-A0A537ZJU5-F1
#
_entry.id   AF-A0A537ZJU5-F1
#
_cell.length_a   1.000
_cell.length_b   1.000
_cell.length_c   1.000
_cell.angle_alpha   90.00
_cell.angle_beta   90.00
_cell.angle_gamma   90.00
#
_symmetry.space_group_name_H-M   'P 1'
#
loop_
_entity.id
_entity.type
_entity.pdbx_description
1 polymer ?
#
loop_
_entity_poly.entity_id
_entity_poly.type
_entity_poly.pdbx_seq_one_letter_code
_entity_poly.pdbx_strand_id
1 'polypeptide(L)'
;MAGNPSSGRLDADARRGDLVRARGDRVRDRRRPQPDGGLLARLPALPECGAAGECAPLRQRPARLDCGPDRAGARPCGVCTRGLRCGAVRRSARARRCGPPDEAERRRVDEAEELALAAIAGLEPAVDVRRLRMRQAGPRQFADVVITAPPAAAVGQGHEAADRVEAAVHDALPGSDVVVHVEPEEDEAAIRERAHAAALGVAQVREVHNVSVLDVGGRTEVSLHLKLPGDLTLEDAHEVATAVERAIVERVPEVDTVQTHLEPLAEEGKGRQAYGVDAEAVVSIVREATGSAPRELRFLQTRDGLLVYLTLRLDPGTPLADAHARASEIEERIRQARPDVADVIVHTEP
;
A
#
# COMPACT_ATOMS: atom_id res chain seq x y z
N MET A 1 -23.05 27.72 -51.49
CA MET A 1 -23.16 29.19 -51.58
C MET A 1 -22.44 29.76 -50.37
N ALA A 2 -21.25 30.30 -50.61
CA ALA A 2 -20.46 31.04 -49.63
C ALA A 2 -21.05 32.46 -49.49
N GLY A 3 -20.94 33.05 -48.30
CA GLY A 3 -21.37 34.43 -48.08
C GLY A 3 -21.33 34.82 -46.61
N ASN A 4 -20.13 35.11 -46.11
CA ASN A 4 -19.93 36.11 -45.06
C ASN A 4 -19.55 37.41 -45.80
N PRO A 5 -20.07 38.59 -45.45
CA PRO A 5 -19.27 39.49 -44.60
C PRO A 5 -20.06 40.54 -43.79
N SER A 6 -19.46 41.11 -42.74
CA SER A 6 -19.14 42.56 -42.65
C SER A 6 -18.77 43.03 -41.23
N SER A 7 -17.53 43.51 -41.14
CA SER A 7 -17.01 44.70 -40.46
C SER A 7 -17.80 45.38 -39.32
N GLY A 8 -17.10 45.60 -38.20
CA GLY A 8 -17.33 46.71 -37.27
C GLY A 8 -16.03 47.09 -36.54
N ARG A 9 -15.41 48.21 -36.92
CA ARG A 9 -14.29 48.87 -36.24
C ARG A 9 -14.79 49.68 -35.04
N LEU A 10 -14.03 49.72 -33.95
CA LEU A 10 -14.01 50.83 -33.00
C LEU A 10 -12.56 51.14 -32.61
N ASP A 11 -12.19 52.40 -32.80
CA ASP A 11 -10.90 53.02 -32.49
C ASP A 11 -10.94 53.71 -31.11
N ALA A 12 -9.72 53.97 -30.59
CA ALA A 12 -9.31 54.92 -29.53
C ALA A 12 -9.64 54.50 -28.07
N ASP A 13 -8.81 54.72 -27.06
CA ASP A 13 -7.82 55.78 -26.87
C ASP A 13 -6.79 55.42 -25.78
N ALA A 14 -5.69 56.17 -25.78
CA ALA A 14 -4.47 56.06 -24.98
C ALA A 14 -4.65 56.22 -23.46
N ARG A 15 -3.74 55.64 -22.64
CA ARG A 15 -2.94 56.35 -21.60
C ARG A 15 -1.61 55.64 -21.29
N ARG A 16 -0.52 56.41 -21.44
CA ARG A 16 0.81 56.20 -20.85
C ARG A 16 0.79 56.66 -19.39
N GLY A 17 1.65 56.07 -18.54
CA GLY A 17 1.90 56.53 -17.18
C GLY A 17 3.07 55.82 -16.50
N ASP A 18 4.20 56.51 -16.50
CA ASP A 18 5.55 56.18 -16.02
C ASP A 18 5.76 55.59 -14.60
N LEU A 19 6.84 54.79 -14.53
CA LEU A 19 7.93 54.73 -13.53
C LEU A 19 7.72 55.34 -12.13
N VAL A 20 8.05 54.56 -11.08
CA VAL A 20 9.00 54.97 -10.02
C VAL A 20 9.75 53.75 -9.44
N ARG A 21 11.08 53.76 -9.58
CA ARG A 21 12.06 53.04 -8.75
C ARG A 21 12.06 53.61 -7.33
N ALA A 22 12.20 52.79 -6.29
CA ALA A 22 13.10 53.12 -5.17
C ALA A 22 13.24 51.98 -4.14
N ARG A 23 14.53 51.64 -3.93
CA ARG A 23 15.22 51.42 -2.66
C ARG A 23 14.95 50.13 -1.89
N GLY A 24 16.04 49.38 -1.74
CA GLY A 24 16.12 48.28 -0.80
C GLY A 24 16.43 48.74 0.61
N ASP A 25 16.42 47.75 1.50
CA ASP A 25 17.06 47.81 2.80
C ASP A 25 17.72 46.46 3.07
N ARG A 26 19.04 46.53 3.26
CA ARG A 26 19.81 45.53 4.01
C ARG A 26 19.27 45.54 5.43
N VAL A 27 19.10 44.39 6.09
CA VAL A 27 19.42 44.23 7.52
C VAL A 27 19.36 42.76 7.97
N ARG A 28 20.53 42.32 8.46
CA ARG A 28 20.81 41.35 9.54
C ARG A 28 20.58 39.86 9.30
N ASP A 29 21.68 39.24 8.88
CA ASP A 29 22.35 38.12 9.57
C ASP A 29 21.81 37.85 10.99
N ARG A 30 20.99 36.80 11.10
CA ARG A 30 20.62 36.18 12.39
C ARG A 30 21.39 34.87 12.51
N ARG A 31 22.42 34.95 13.35
CA ARG A 31 23.15 33.82 13.94
C ARG A 31 22.19 32.72 14.38
N ARG A 32 22.48 31.50 13.94
CA ARG A 32 21.89 30.25 14.42
C ARG A 32 22.11 30.13 15.94
N PRO A 33 21.09 29.78 16.74
CA PRO A 33 21.32 29.24 18.07
C PRO A 33 21.73 27.77 17.93
N GLN A 34 22.88 27.42 18.50
CA GLN A 34 23.23 26.03 18.82
C GLN A 34 22.26 25.52 19.89
N PRO A 35 21.69 24.31 19.77
CA PRO A 35 21.19 23.58 20.91
C PRO A 35 22.32 22.74 21.53
N ASP A 36 22.40 22.87 22.84
CA ASP A 36 23.33 22.26 23.76
C ASP A 36 23.34 20.73 23.68
N GLY A 37 24.53 20.18 23.89
CA GLY A 37 24.72 18.76 24.08
C GLY A 37 24.07 18.25 25.37
N GLY A 38 23.52 17.05 25.31
CA GLY A 38 23.16 16.27 26.48
C GLY A 38 21.91 15.43 26.30
N LEU A 39 22.07 14.22 25.75
CA LEU A 39 21.78 12.95 26.43
C LEU A 39 21.85 11.82 25.39
N LEU A 40 23.06 11.42 24.99
CA LEU A 40 23.25 10.14 24.32
C LEU A 40 23.04 9.04 25.36
N ALA A 41 21.85 8.45 25.37
CA ALA A 41 21.62 7.18 26.02
C ALA A 41 22.60 6.16 25.42
N ARG A 42 23.52 5.68 26.27
CA ARG A 42 24.45 4.60 25.97
C ARG A 42 23.66 3.34 25.60
N LEU A 43 23.52 3.08 24.31
CA LEU A 43 23.18 1.75 23.81
C LEU A 43 24.33 0.79 24.17
N PRO A 44 24.06 -0.38 24.77
CA PRO A 44 25.10 -1.38 24.97
C PRO A 44 25.62 -1.87 23.62
N ALA A 45 26.95 -1.97 23.52
CA ALA A 45 27.65 -2.48 22.35
C ALA A 45 27.13 -3.87 21.97
N LEU A 46 26.76 -4.03 20.70
CA LEU A 46 26.55 -5.33 20.07
C LEU A 46 27.89 -6.08 20.04
N PRO A 47 27.94 -7.37 20.38
CA PRO A 47 29.16 -8.15 20.22
C PRO A 47 29.45 -8.36 18.73
N GLU A 48 30.64 -7.95 18.31
CA GLU A 48 31.23 -8.28 17.01
C GLU A 48 31.35 -9.81 16.88
N CYS A 49 30.57 -10.42 15.99
CA CYS A 49 30.77 -11.81 15.60
C CYS A 49 31.78 -11.88 14.44
N GLY A 50 33.00 -12.30 14.79
CA GLY A 50 34.01 -12.74 13.84
C GLY A 50 33.58 -13.99 13.05
N ALA A 51 34.16 -14.12 11.87
CA ALA A 51 33.93 -15.20 10.92
C ALA A 51 34.23 -16.59 11.50
N ALA A 52 33.21 -17.44 11.59
CA ALA A 52 33.20 -18.88 11.32
C ALA A 52 31.81 -19.43 11.69
N GLY A 53 31.21 -20.21 10.80
CA GLY A 53 29.84 -20.71 10.94
C GLY A 53 29.64 -21.68 12.11
N GLU A 54 28.46 -21.60 12.72
CA GLU A 54 27.59 -22.70 13.16
C GLU A 54 26.58 -22.15 14.21
N CYS A 55 25.34 -21.89 13.79
CA CYS A 55 24.25 -21.55 14.72
C CYS A 55 23.73 -22.82 15.41
N ALA A 56 23.78 -22.83 16.74
CA ALA A 56 23.23 -23.89 17.59
C ALA A 56 21.69 -23.97 17.49
N PRO A 57 21.07 -25.17 17.34
CA PRO A 57 19.62 -25.29 17.33
C PRO A 57 19.05 -25.35 18.74
N LEU A 58 18.12 -24.44 19.06
CA LEU A 58 17.14 -24.60 20.14
C LEU A 58 16.29 -25.85 19.86
N ARG A 59 16.60 -26.97 20.52
CA ARG A 59 15.72 -28.13 20.62
C ARG A 59 15.54 -28.51 22.08
N GLN A 60 14.41 -28.12 22.65
CA GLN A 60 13.85 -28.84 23.79
C GLN A 60 13.48 -30.25 23.32
N ARG A 61 14.31 -31.24 23.66
CA ARG A 61 13.99 -32.65 23.51
C ARG A 61 13.26 -33.12 24.78
N PRO A 62 12.09 -33.78 24.71
CA PRO A 62 11.66 -34.60 25.84
C PRO A 62 12.64 -35.77 26.00
N ALA A 63 12.91 -36.11 27.27
CA ALA A 63 13.85 -37.12 27.68
C ALA A 63 13.65 -38.45 26.93
N ARG A 64 14.72 -38.96 26.34
CA ARG A 64 14.80 -40.37 25.92
C ARG A 64 14.94 -41.20 27.19
N LEU A 65 14.01 -42.13 27.41
CA LEU A 65 14.23 -43.25 28.32
C LEU A 65 15.19 -44.21 27.63
N ASP A 66 16.47 -44.16 28.02
CA ASP A 66 17.44 -45.19 27.70
C ASP A 66 17.11 -46.46 28.50
N CYS A 67 16.85 -47.56 27.81
CA CYS A 67 16.85 -48.90 28.38
C CYS A 67 17.99 -49.68 27.71
N GLY A 68 19.17 -49.64 28.33
CA GLY A 68 20.29 -50.54 28.03
C GLY A 68 20.07 -51.94 28.64
N PRO A 69 20.84 -52.95 28.20
CA PRO A 69 20.59 -54.35 28.51
C PRO A 69 21.11 -54.75 29.90
N ASP A 70 20.36 -55.67 30.52
CA ASP A 70 20.74 -56.60 31.59
C ASP A 70 21.44 -56.08 32.86
N ARG A 71 20.69 -56.15 33.98
CA ARG A 71 21.15 -56.87 35.19
C ARG A 71 19.96 -57.26 36.07
N ALA A 72 20.03 -58.50 36.54
CA ALA A 72 18.98 -59.28 37.18
C ALA A 72 18.41 -58.66 38.47
N GLY A 73 17.09 -58.77 38.64
CA GLY A 73 16.45 -58.63 39.95
C GLY A 73 15.40 -57.51 40.07
N ALA A 74 14.34 -57.53 39.26
CA ALA A 74 13.09 -56.87 39.62
C ALA A 74 11.90 -57.64 39.03
N ARG A 75 10.96 -58.02 39.90
CA ARG A 75 9.73 -58.75 39.59
C ARG A 75 8.73 -57.85 38.82
N PRO A 76 7.87 -58.43 37.96
CA PRO A 76 7.10 -57.70 36.95
C PRO A 76 5.85 -57.01 37.53
N CYS A 77 5.60 -55.78 37.08
CA CYS A 77 4.34 -55.08 37.29
C CYS A 77 3.33 -55.46 36.19
N GLY A 78 2.52 -56.48 36.49
CA GLY A 78 1.05 -56.49 36.39
C GLY A 78 0.27 -56.30 35.07
N VAL A 79 0.85 -55.89 33.92
CA VAL A 79 0.04 -55.58 32.71
C VAL A 79 0.62 -56.24 31.44
N CYS A 80 0.85 -57.55 31.47
CA CYS A 80 1.23 -58.32 30.26
C CYS A 80 0.66 -59.75 30.21
N THR A 81 -0.48 -60.02 30.85
CA THR A 81 -1.07 -61.39 30.89
C THR A 81 -2.50 -61.48 30.36
N ARG A 82 -2.85 -60.68 29.35
CA ARG A 82 -3.91 -61.03 28.39
C ARG A 82 -3.47 -60.61 26.99
N GLY A 83 -2.88 -61.57 26.28
CA GLY A 83 -2.55 -61.40 24.87
C GLY A 83 -3.81 -61.13 24.09
N LEU A 84 -3.88 -59.96 23.44
CA LEU A 84 -4.67 -59.67 22.24
C LEU A 84 -4.27 -58.28 21.72
N ARG A 85 -3.65 -58.30 20.52
CA ARG A 85 -3.49 -57.18 19.56
C ARG A 85 -2.70 -55.93 20.00
N CYS A 86 -1.37 -56.05 20.02
CA CYS A 86 -0.47 -54.88 19.91
C CYS A 86 0.38 -54.88 18.61
N GLY A 87 0.02 -55.71 17.62
CA GLY A 87 0.67 -55.77 16.31
C GLY A 87 0.14 -54.77 15.27
N ALA A 88 -0.95 -54.04 15.57
CA ALA A 88 -1.55 -53.07 14.64
C ALA A 88 -1.02 -51.65 14.82
N VAL A 89 -0.61 -51.25 16.04
CA VAL A 89 -0.16 -49.86 16.31
C VAL A 89 1.33 -49.65 16.02
N ARG A 90 2.14 -50.71 15.92
CA ARG A 90 3.56 -50.60 15.54
C ARG A 90 3.78 -50.41 14.03
N ARG A 91 2.74 -50.41 13.20
CA ARG A 91 2.83 -50.10 11.75
C ARG A 91 2.56 -48.63 11.42
N SER A 92 2.00 -47.83 12.31
CA SER A 92 1.67 -46.42 12.04
C SER A 92 2.66 -45.40 12.61
N ALA A 93 3.64 -45.84 13.41
CA ALA A 93 4.65 -44.97 14.02
C ALA A 93 6.08 -45.21 13.49
N ARG A 94 6.23 -45.67 12.23
CA ARG A 94 7.42 -45.21 11.48
C ARG A 94 7.17 -43.74 11.23
N ALA A 95 7.78 -42.90 12.06
CA ALA A 95 8.03 -41.51 11.72
C ALA A 95 8.44 -41.49 10.25
N ARG A 96 7.56 -40.98 9.39
CA ARG A 96 7.87 -40.66 8.00
C ARG A 96 8.95 -39.59 8.11
N ARG A 97 10.21 -40.01 8.22
CA ARG A 97 11.29 -39.11 7.87
C ARG A 97 10.98 -38.79 6.42
N CYS A 98 10.70 -37.52 6.13
CA CYS A 98 10.85 -37.00 4.78
C CYS A 98 12.32 -37.25 4.44
N GLY A 99 12.61 -38.42 3.88
CA GLY A 99 13.85 -38.64 3.19
C GLY A 99 13.88 -37.69 1.99
N PRO A 100 15.06 -37.38 1.42
CA PRO A 100 15.09 -36.72 0.13
C PRO A 100 14.21 -37.52 -0.85
N PRO A 101 13.46 -36.86 -1.76
CA PRO A 101 12.59 -37.57 -2.70
C PRO A 101 13.40 -38.63 -3.45
N ASP A 102 12.78 -39.73 -3.87
CA ASP A 102 13.46 -40.66 -4.76
C ASP A 102 13.52 -40.10 -6.21
N GLU A 103 14.24 -40.76 -7.13
CA GLU A 103 14.34 -40.28 -8.51
C GLU A 103 13.02 -40.30 -9.27
N ALA A 104 12.10 -41.20 -8.92
CA ALA A 104 10.80 -41.27 -9.58
C ALA A 104 9.87 -40.15 -9.09
N GLU A 105 9.94 -39.81 -7.81
CA GLU A 105 9.26 -38.66 -7.21
C GLU A 105 9.78 -37.35 -7.81
N ARG A 106 11.10 -37.18 -7.97
CA ARG A 106 11.68 -36.02 -8.66
C ARG A 106 11.13 -35.86 -10.08
N ARG A 107 11.19 -36.92 -10.90
CA ARG A 107 10.67 -36.88 -12.28
C ARG A 107 9.20 -36.46 -12.36
N ARG A 108 8.35 -36.94 -11.43
CA ARG A 108 6.93 -36.53 -11.39
C ARG A 108 6.73 -35.07 -11.01
N VAL A 109 7.59 -34.54 -10.14
CA VAL A 109 7.56 -33.10 -9.79
C VAL A 109 8.00 -32.28 -10.99
N ASP A 110 9.07 -32.69 -11.68
CA ASP A 110 9.58 -32.02 -12.88
C ASP A 110 8.53 -32.03 -14.01
N GLU A 111 7.90 -33.18 -14.28
CA GLU A 111 6.81 -33.32 -15.25
C GLU A 111 5.59 -32.44 -14.89
N ALA A 112 5.25 -32.37 -13.60
CA ALA A 112 4.16 -31.52 -13.13
C ALA A 112 4.51 -30.03 -13.26
N GLU A 113 5.74 -29.64 -12.97
CA GLU A 113 6.23 -28.27 -13.14
C GLU A 113 6.15 -27.83 -14.61
N GLU A 114 6.57 -28.69 -15.53
CA GLU A 114 6.50 -28.42 -16.98
C GLU A 114 5.05 -28.24 -17.45
N LEU A 115 4.13 -29.11 -17.00
CA LEU A 115 2.70 -28.99 -17.32
C LEU A 115 2.08 -27.71 -16.75
N ALA A 116 2.42 -27.34 -15.52
CA ALA A 116 1.94 -26.12 -14.89
C ALA A 116 2.45 -24.86 -15.63
N LEU A 117 3.73 -24.80 -15.99
CA LEU A 117 4.29 -23.70 -16.78
C LEU A 117 3.64 -23.59 -18.16
N ALA A 118 3.44 -24.72 -18.85
CA ALA A 118 2.77 -24.74 -20.14
C ALA A 118 1.31 -24.24 -20.05
N ALA A 119 0.60 -24.59 -18.98
CA ALA A 119 -0.76 -24.13 -18.73
C ALA A 119 -0.82 -22.62 -18.49
N ILE A 120 0.09 -22.08 -17.65
CA ILE A 120 0.15 -20.65 -17.36
C ILE A 120 0.55 -19.85 -18.60
N ALA A 121 1.51 -20.34 -19.38
CA ALA A 121 1.96 -19.68 -20.62
C ALA A 121 0.86 -19.59 -21.70
N GLY A 122 -0.17 -20.43 -21.62
CA GLY A 122 -1.32 -20.41 -22.52
C GLY A 122 -2.45 -19.47 -22.10
N LEU A 123 -2.28 -18.67 -21.04
CA LEU A 123 -3.31 -17.73 -20.58
C LEU A 123 -3.36 -16.45 -21.42
N GLU A 124 -4.58 -15.97 -21.69
CA GLU A 124 -4.84 -14.62 -22.17
C GLU A 124 -5.73 -13.83 -21.19
N PRO A 125 -5.35 -12.61 -20.76
CA PRO A 125 -4.06 -11.95 -21.01
C PRO A 125 -2.89 -12.72 -20.40
N ALA A 126 -1.71 -12.58 -21.02
CA ALA A 126 -0.48 -13.20 -20.55
C ALA A 126 -0.14 -12.72 -19.12
N VAL A 127 0.39 -13.63 -18.32
CA VAL A 127 0.81 -13.38 -16.94
C VAL A 127 2.30 -13.69 -16.83
N ASP A 128 3.06 -12.78 -16.23
CA ASP A 128 4.47 -12.98 -15.99
C ASP A 128 4.70 -13.72 -14.66
N VAL A 129 5.45 -14.81 -14.72
CA VAL A 129 5.67 -15.75 -13.61
C VAL A 129 7.09 -15.58 -13.10
N ARG A 130 7.22 -14.91 -11.96
CA ARG A 130 8.51 -14.71 -11.28
C ARG A 130 9.04 -16.02 -10.69
N ARG A 131 8.16 -16.88 -10.19
CA ARG A 131 8.55 -18.14 -9.54
C ARG A 131 7.44 -19.17 -9.54
N LEU A 132 7.80 -20.41 -9.87
CA LEU A 132 6.99 -21.59 -9.60
C LEU A 132 7.77 -22.53 -8.68
N ARG A 133 7.12 -23.09 -7.67
CA ARG A 133 7.67 -24.17 -6.85
C ARG A 133 6.67 -25.29 -6.74
N MET A 134 7.09 -26.48 -7.15
CA MET A 134 6.29 -27.69 -7.08
C MET A 134 6.79 -28.60 -5.96
N ARG A 135 5.86 -29.24 -5.25
CA ARG A 135 6.18 -30.32 -4.32
C ARG A 135 5.10 -31.39 -4.31
N GLN A 136 5.51 -32.63 -4.06
CA GLN A 136 4.60 -33.77 -3.92
C GLN A 136 4.47 -34.20 -2.46
N ALA A 137 3.24 -34.54 -2.03
CA ALA A 137 3.02 -35.26 -0.78
C ALA A 137 2.00 -36.39 -0.98
N GLY A 138 2.50 -37.61 -1.16
CA GLY A 138 1.66 -38.75 -1.51
C GLY A 138 1.00 -38.52 -2.87
N PRO A 139 -0.34 -38.65 -3.00
CA PRO A 139 -1.02 -38.46 -4.27
C PRO A 139 -1.28 -36.98 -4.62
N ARG A 140 -1.00 -36.03 -3.72
CA ARG A 140 -1.28 -34.60 -3.94
C ARG A 140 -0.06 -33.84 -4.43
N GLN A 141 -0.30 -32.91 -5.34
CA GLN A 141 0.65 -31.91 -5.82
C GLN A 141 0.36 -30.58 -5.11
N PHE A 142 1.39 -29.81 -4.80
CA PHE A 142 1.24 -28.45 -4.30
C PHE A 142 2.08 -27.52 -5.16
N ALA A 143 1.49 -26.39 -5.55
CA ALA A 143 2.11 -25.37 -6.37
C ALA A 143 2.10 -24.04 -5.63
N ASP A 144 3.28 -23.48 -5.36
CA ASP A 144 3.40 -22.09 -4.91
C ASP A 144 3.85 -21.25 -6.12
N VAL A 145 2.95 -20.40 -6.63
CA VAL A 145 3.19 -19.55 -7.80
C VAL A 145 3.33 -18.10 -7.36
N VAL A 146 4.32 -17.40 -7.89
CA VAL A 146 4.49 -15.95 -7.74
C VAL A 146 4.35 -15.33 -9.12
N ILE A 147 3.38 -14.44 -9.27
CA ILE A 147 3.12 -13.70 -10.50
C ILE A 147 3.30 -12.20 -10.28
N THR A 148 3.61 -11.49 -11.36
CA THR A 148 3.65 -10.04 -11.37
C THR A 148 2.34 -9.44 -11.85
N ALA A 149 2.00 -8.27 -11.34
CA ALA A 149 0.90 -7.46 -11.83
C ALA A 149 1.26 -5.97 -11.77
N PRO A 150 0.70 -5.14 -12.65
CA PRO A 150 0.86 -3.69 -12.57
C PRO A 150 0.36 -3.16 -11.20
N PRO A 151 1.10 -2.26 -10.51
CA PRO A 151 0.67 -1.61 -9.27
C PRO A 151 -0.61 -0.78 -9.44
N ALA A 152 -0.86 -0.28 -10.66
CA ALA A 152 -2.08 0.45 -11.01
C ALA A 152 -3.29 -0.48 -11.22
N ALA A 153 -3.08 -1.80 -11.30
CA ALA A 153 -4.17 -2.75 -11.34
C ALA A 153 -4.94 -2.68 -10.02
N ALA A 154 -6.25 -2.43 -10.08
CA ALA A 154 -7.09 -2.55 -8.90
C ALA A 154 -6.87 -3.93 -8.27
N VAL A 155 -6.94 -4.06 -6.94
CA VAL A 155 -6.73 -5.34 -6.22
C VAL A 155 -7.52 -6.50 -6.86
N GLY A 156 -8.72 -6.21 -7.38
CA GLY A 156 -9.54 -7.17 -8.13
C GLY A 156 -8.90 -7.71 -9.41
N GLN A 157 -8.17 -6.88 -10.17
CA GLN A 157 -7.47 -7.32 -11.39
C GLN A 157 -6.28 -8.24 -11.06
N GLY A 158 -5.58 -7.98 -9.96
CA GLY A 158 -4.55 -8.90 -9.44
C GLY A 158 -5.16 -10.24 -9.00
N HIS A 159 -6.31 -10.21 -8.31
CA HIS A 159 -7.05 -11.41 -7.96
C HIS A 159 -7.55 -12.17 -9.20
N GLU A 160 -8.09 -11.49 -10.21
CA GLU A 160 -8.52 -12.14 -11.46
C GLU A 160 -7.35 -12.83 -12.19
N ALA A 161 -6.16 -12.24 -12.18
CA ALA A 161 -4.96 -12.88 -12.72
C ALA A 161 -4.56 -14.11 -11.91
N ALA A 162 -4.60 -14.02 -10.57
CA ALA A 162 -4.35 -15.14 -9.68
C ALA A 162 -5.35 -16.29 -9.88
N ASP A 163 -6.64 -15.98 -9.97
CA ASP A 163 -7.73 -16.95 -10.19
C ASP A 163 -7.55 -17.69 -11.52
N ARG A 164 -7.15 -16.99 -12.59
CA ARG A 164 -6.85 -17.62 -13.89
C ARG A 164 -5.67 -18.58 -13.82
N VAL A 165 -4.61 -18.18 -13.11
CA VAL A 165 -3.42 -19.02 -12.90
C VAL A 165 -3.78 -20.24 -12.06
N GLU A 166 -4.53 -20.07 -10.98
CA GLU A 166 -5.01 -21.18 -10.15
C GLU A 166 -5.84 -22.16 -10.98
N ALA A 167 -6.81 -21.67 -11.75
CA ALA A 167 -7.65 -22.50 -12.61
C ALA A 167 -6.84 -23.26 -13.67
N ALA A 168 -5.92 -22.59 -14.37
CA ALA A 168 -5.10 -23.21 -15.41
C ALA A 168 -4.21 -24.34 -14.84
N VAL A 169 -3.57 -24.10 -13.69
CA VAL A 169 -2.74 -25.13 -13.03
C VAL A 169 -3.61 -26.27 -12.52
N HIS A 170 -4.80 -25.97 -11.98
CA HIS A 170 -5.73 -27.00 -11.51
C HIS A 170 -6.24 -27.90 -12.65
N ASP A 171 -6.57 -27.32 -13.80
CA ASP A 171 -7.04 -28.05 -14.98
C ASP A 171 -5.95 -28.94 -15.57
N ALA A 172 -4.71 -28.45 -15.62
CA ALA A 172 -3.55 -29.23 -16.08
C ALA A 172 -3.15 -30.34 -15.10
N LEU A 173 -3.31 -30.09 -13.79
CA LEU A 173 -2.93 -31.00 -12.72
C LEU A 173 -4.09 -31.22 -11.74
N PRO A 174 -5.04 -32.11 -12.07
CA PRO A 174 -6.19 -32.38 -11.22
C PRO A 174 -5.79 -32.85 -9.82
N GLY A 175 -6.35 -32.21 -8.79
CA GLY A 175 -6.03 -32.53 -7.39
C GLY A 175 -4.76 -31.85 -6.84
N SER A 176 -4.24 -30.86 -7.57
CA SER A 176 -3.26 -29.90 -7.07
C SER A 176 -3.87 -28.91 -6.07
N ASP A 177 -3.06 -28.47 -5.12
CA ASP A 177 -3.35 -27.40 -4.16
C ASP A 177 -2.44 -26.22 -4.54
N VAL A 178 -3.02 -25.15 -5.09
CA VAL A 178 -2.31 -24.05 -5.73
C VAL A 178 -2.48 -22.80 -4.88
N VAL A 179 -1.37 -22.13 -4.57
CA VAL A 179 -1.36 -20.83 -3.91
C VAL A 179 -0.66 -19.86 -4.84
N VAL A 180 -1.34 -18.77 -5.19
CA VAL A 180 -0.80 -17.72 -6.04
C VAL A 180 -0.54 -16.46 -5.21
N HIS A 181 0.69 -15.97 -5.26
CA HIS A 181 1.08 -14.68 -4.70
C HIS A 181 1.25 -13.66 -5.82
N VAL A 182 0.60 -12.52 -5.70
CA VAL A 182 0.69 -11.41 -6.66
C VAL A 182 1.62 -10.35 -6.09
N GLU A 183 2.68 -10.06 -6.83
CA GLU A 183 3.67 -9.03 -6.50
C GLU A 183 3.65 -7.94 -7.59
N PRO A 184 4.02 -6.70 -7.28
CA PRO A 184 4.22 -5.69 -8.33
C PRO A 184 5.38 -6.08 -9.26
N GLU A 185 5.36 -5.56 -10.48
CA GLU A 185 6.50 -5.64 -11.39
C GLU A 185 7.74 -4.97 -10.75
N GLU A 186 8.88 -5.67 -10.79
CA GLU A 186 10.12 -5.25 -10.11
C GLU A 186 10.69 -3.97 -10.72
N ASP A 187 10.59 -3.84 -12.05
CA ASP A 187 11.05 -2.66 -12.79
C ASP A 187 10.24 -1.43 -12.40
N GLU A 188 8.91 -1.55 -12.32
CA GLU A 188 8.04 -0.47 -11.89
C GLU A 188 8.29 -0.05 -10.45
N ALA A 189 8.48 -1.00 -9.53
CA ALA A 189 8.78 -0.70 -8.14
C ALA A 189 10.10 0.06 -8.00
N ALA A 190 11.13 -0.31 -8.76
CA ALA A 190 12.43 0.36 -8.79
C ALA A 190 12.36 1.74 -9.46
N ILE A 191 11.58 1.89 -10.53
CA ILE A 191 11.30 3.18 -11.19
C ILE A 191 10.58 4.11 -10.20
N ARG A 192 9.53 3.63 -9.52
CA ARG A 192 8.77 4.37 -8.51
C ARG A 192 9.66 4.90 -7.39
N GLU A 193 10.53 4.04 -6.83
CA GLU A 193 11.44 4.43 -5.75
C GLU A 193 12.43 5.51 -6.21
N ARG A 194 13.04 5.34 -7.39
CA ARG A 194 13.96 6.34 -7.96
C ARG A 194 13.27 7.65 -8.29
N ALA A 195 12.05 7.60 -8.85
CA ALA A 195 11.27 8.79 -9.15
C ALA A 195 10.89 9.56 -7.87
N HIS A 196 10.45 8.84 -6.82
CA HIS A 196 10.18 9.42 -5.51
C HIS A 196 11.41 10.10 -4.90
N ALA A 197 12.57 9.40 -4.93
CA ALA A 197 13.83 9.95 -4.46
C ALA A 197 14.31 11.16 -5.28
N ALA A 198 14.10 11.14 -6.61
CA ALA A 198 14.42 12.26 -7.49
C ALA A 198 13.57 13.50 -7.15
N ALA A 199 12.26 13.32 -6.96
CA ALA A 199 11.33 14.38 -6.59
C ALA A 199 11.68 15.01 -5.23
N LEU A 200 11.95 14.21 -4.21
CA LEU A 200 12.38 14.71 -2.88
C LEU A 200 13.72 15.43 -2.90
N GLY A 201 14.54 15.21 -3.94
CA GLY A 201 15.80 15.90 -4.13
C GLY A 201 15.67 17.36 -4.59
N VAL A 202 14.48 17.79 -5.02
CA VAL A 202 14.23 19.17 -5.46
C VAL A 202 13.90 20.06 -4.27
N ALA A 203 14.59 21.19 -4.17
CA ALA A 203 14.36 22.16 -3.09
C ALA A 203 12.91 22.65 -3.11
N GLN A 204 12.34 22.89 -1.92
CA GLN A 204 10.95 23.34 -1.69
C GLN A 204 9.86 22.25 -1.78
N VAL A 205 10.15 21.07 -2.32
CA VAL A 205 9.27 19.90 -2.17
C VAL A 205 9.24 19.49 -0.70
N ARG A 206 8.04 19.43 -0.11
CA ARG A 206 7.86 19.06 1.31
C ARG A 206 7.45 17.62 1.46
N GLU A 207 6.53 17.17 0.62
CA GLU A 207 6.02 15.81 0.61
C GLU A 207 5.77 15.38 -0.83
N VAL A 208 6.01 14.09 -1.09
CA VAL A 208 5.66 13.43 -2.34
C VAL A 208 4.86 12.20 -1.99
N HIS A 209 3.67 12.08 -2.54
CA HIS A 209 2.77 10.95 -2.35
C HIS A 209 2.11 10.53 -3.66
N ASN A 210 1.42 9.39 -3.63
CA ASN A 210 0.71 8.81 -4.78
C ASN A 210 1.59 8.67 -6.04
N VAL A 211 2.82 8.20 -5.88
CA VAL A 211 3.68 7.92 -7.03
C VAL A 211 3.19 6.66 -7.73
N SER A 212 2.67 6.81 -8.94
CA SER A 212 2.25 5.71 -9.81
C SER A 212 3.15 5.66 -11.03
N VAL A 213 3.51 4.45 -11.43
CA VAL A 213 4.21 4.14 -12.68
C VAL A 213 3.22 3.38 -13.56
N LEU A 214 3.15 3.71 -14.84
CA LEU A 214 2.30 3.01 -15.80
C LEU A 214 3.08 2.80 -17.10
N ASP A 215 2.99 1.61 -17.69
CA ASP A 215 3.34 1.41 -19.10
C ASP A 215 2.11 1.65 -20.00
N VAL A 216 2.22 2.62 -20.90
CA VAL A 216 1.17 2.94 -21.88
C VAL A 216 1.73 2.82 -23.29
N GLY A 217 1.58 1.64 -23.87
CA GLY A 217 1.99 1.38 -25.25
C GLY A 217 3.52 1.38 -25.41
N GLY A 218 4.23 0.83 -24.43
CA GLY A 218 5.70 0.78 -24.40
C GLY A 218 6.34 2.11 -24.03
N ARG A 219 5.58 2.99 -23.36
CA ARG A 219 6.08 4.24 -22.79
C ARG A 219 5.81 4.26 -21.30
N THR A 220 6.83 4.57 -20.51
CA THR A 220 6.71 4.64 -19.06
C THR A 220 6.27 6.04 -18.64
N GLU A 221 5.10 6.14 -18.02
CA GLU A 221 4.55 7.37 -17.46
C GLU A 221 4.59 7.33 -15.94
N VAL A 222 5.03 8.43 -15.32
CA VAL A 222 5.01 8.60 -13.86
C VAL A 222 4.06 9.72 -13.48
N SER A 223 3.13 9.44 -12.56
CA SER A 223 2.31 10.46 -11.92
C SER A 223 2.63 10.55 -10.43
N LEU A 224 2.58 11.76 -9.88
CA LEU A 224 2.85 12.02 -8.46
C LEU A 224 2.16 13.28 -7.96
N HIS A 225 1.86 13.29 -6.66
CA HIS A 225 1.35 14.46 -5.97
C HIS A 225 2.48 15.13 -5.20
N LEU A 226 2.54 16.47 -5.29
CA LEU A 226 3.54 17.31 -4.63
C LEU A 226 2.86 18.22 -3.64
N LYS A 227 3.24 18.15 -2.36
CA LYS A 227 2.86 19.16 -1.38
C LYS A 227 3.89 20.27 -1.29
N LEU A 228 3.44 21.49 -1.55
CA LEU A 228 4.26 22.70 -1.56
C LEU A 228 3.73 23.72 -0.53
N PRO A 229 4.55 24.66 -0.03
CA PRO A 229 4.07 25.69 0.88
C PRO A 229 2.86 26.45 0.31
N GLY A 230 1.79 26.59 1.11
CA GLY A 230 0.53 27.20 0.66
C GLY A 230 0.59 28.72 0.42
N ASP A 231 1.68 29.38 0.79
CA ASP A 231 1.95 30.79 0.54
C ASP A 231 2.66 31.05 -0.80
N LEU A 232 3.04 29.99 -1.54
CA LEU A 232 3.57 30.14 -2.89
C LEU A 232 2.50 30.61 -3.87
N THR A 233 2.94 31.40 -4.86
CA THR A 233 2.08 31.68 -6.01
C THR A 233 1.93 30.42 -6.87
N LEU A 234 0.85 30.34 -7.66
CA LEU A 234 0.69 29.23 -8.60
C LEU A 234 1.85 29.16 -9.62
N GLU A 235 2.40 30.31 -10.00
CA GLU A 235 3.56 30.40 -10.89
C GLU A 235 4.79 29.76 -10.23
N ASP A 236 5.13 30.16 -8.99
CA ASP A 236 6.26 29.58 -8.25
C ASP A 236 6.06 28.07 -7.98
N ALA A 237 4.83 27.66 -7.65
CA ALA A 237 4.48 26.27 -7.42
C ALA A 237 4.65 25.44 -8.70
N HIS A 238 4.29 25.99 -9.86
CA HIS A 238 4.48 25.36 -11.15
C HIS A 238 5.97 25.28 -11.55
N GLU A 239 6.78 26.28 -11.23
CA GLU A 239 8.23 26.21 -11.44
C GLU A 239 8.87 25.08 -10.63
N VAL A 240 8.44 24.88 -9.38
CA VAL A 240 8.88 23.75 -8.54
C VAL A 240 8.43 22.42 -9.15
N ALA A 241 7.18 22.33 -9.61
CA ALA A 241 6.66 21.13 -10.30
C ALA A 241 7.50 20.78 -11.54
N THR A 242 7.77 21.78 -12.38
CA THR A 242 8.60 21.65 -13.59
C THR A 242 10.02 21.20 -13.25
N ALA A 243 10.59 21.72 -12.16
CA ALA A 243 11.90 21.29 -11.68
C ALA A 243 11.91 19.83 -11.21
N VAL A 244 10.83 19.36 -10.57
CA VAL A 244 10.63 17.96 -10.19
C VAL A 244 10.51 17.05 -11.41
N GLU A 245 9.66 17.41 -12.37
CA GLU A 245 9.47 16.65 -13.61
C GLU A 245 10.81 16.46 -14.33
N ARG A 246 11.58 17.54 -14.49
CA ARG A 246 12.92 17.48 -15.07
C ARG A 246 13.86 16.58 -14.26
N ALA A 247 13.88 16.71 -12.93
CA ALA A 247 14.76 15.93 -12.07
C ALA A 247 14.46 14.42 -12.14
N ILE A 248 13.18 14.04 -12.30
CA ILE A 248 12.78 12.64 -12.48
C ILE A 248 13.29 12.13 -13.82
N VAL A 249 13.00 12.83 -14.92
CA VAL A 249 13.42 12.43 -16.28
C VAL A 249 14.96 12.32 -16.37
N GLU A 250 15.70 13.22 -15.71
CA GLU A 250 17.17 13.18 -15.71
C GLU A 250 17.76 12.00 -14.94
N ARG A 251 17.09 11.53 -13.87
CA ARG A 251 17.60 10.48 -12.97
C ARG A 251 17.03 9.10 -13.25
N VAL A 252 15.92 9.04 -13.98
CA VAL A 252 15.18 7.83 -14.30
C VAL A 252 14.97 7.80 -15.82
N PRO A 253 16.01 7.43 -16.60
CA PRO A 253 15.99 7.49 -18.06
C PRO A 253 14.95 6.58 -18.71
N GLU A 254 14.39 5.63 -17.96
CA GLU A 254 13.29 4.77 -18.39
C GLU A 254 11.95 5.51 -18.46
N VAL A 255 11.80 6.67 -17.82
CA VAL A 255 10.56 7.44 -17.77
C VAL A 255 10.45 8.38 -18.96
N ASP A 256 9.42 8.20 -19.77
CA ASP A 256 9.15 9.03 -20.95
C ASP A 256 8.40 10.32 -20.60
N THR A 257 7.50 10.28 -19.63
CA THR A 257 6.62 11.40 -19.28
C THR A 257 6.32 11.42 -17.79
N VAL A 258 6.26 12.62 -17.22
CA VAL A 258 5.94 12.85 -15.81
C VAL A 258 4.79 13.83 -15.72
N GLN A 259 3.78 13.52 -14.91
CA GLN A 259 2.67 14.43 -14.63
C GLN A 259 2.55 14.68 -13.12
N THR A 260 2.59 15.95 -12.72
CA THR A 260 2.50 16.36 -11.32
C THR A 260 1.12 16.93 -10.96
N HIS A 261 0.65 16.63 -9.74
CA HIS A 261 -0.48 17.30 -9.11
C HIS A 261 0.04 18.17 -7.95
N LEU A 262 -0.28 19.47 -7.97
CA LEU A 262 0.09 20.40 -6.91
C LEU A 262 -0.97 20.48 -5.81
N GLU A 263 -0.55 20.19 -4.59
CA GLU A 263 -1.36 20.35 -3.38
C GLU A 263 -0.71 21.39 -2.46
N PRO A 264 -1.49 22.31 -1.86
CA PRO A 264 -0.97 23.14 -0.78
C PRO A 264 -0.69 22.25 0.43
N LEU A 265 0.48 22.43 1.04
CA LEU A 265 0.83 21.82 2.31
C LEU A 265 -0.05 22.47 3.37
N ALA A 266 -1.09 21.76 3.81
CA ALA A 266 -1.79 22.11 5.02
C ALA A 266 -0.80 22.02 6.19
N GLU A 267 -0.59 23.11 6.93
CA GLU A 267 0.12 22.99 8.21
C GLU A 267 -0.70 22.05 9.10
N GLU A 268 -0.04 21.13 9.83
CA GLU A 268 -0.68 20.35 10.89
C GLU A 268 -1.22 21.32 11.96
N GLY A 269 -2.45 21.78 11.76
CA GLY A 269 -3.12 22.68 12.66
C GLY A 269 -3.44 21.94 13.95
N LYS A 270 -2.98 22.47 15.09
CA LYS A 270 -3.51 22.06 16.40
C LYS A 270 -4.98 22.49 16.47
N GLY A 271 -5.89 21.62 16.04
CA GLY A 271 -7.33 21.81 16.21
C GLY A 271 -7.66 21.84 17.70
N ARG A 272 -8.27 22.93 18.16
CA ARG A 272 -8.86 22.97 19.50
C ARG A 272 -10.33 22.60 19.38
N GLN A 273 -10.83 21.79 20.31
CA GLN A 273 -12.26 21.52 20.37
C GLN A 273 -13.01 22.85 20.54
N ALA A 274 -13.91 23.13 19.61
CA ALA A 274 -14.73 24.33 19.64
C ALA A 274 -15.95 24.08 20.55
N TYR A 275 -16.18 24.99 21.50
CA TYR A 275 -17.34 24.97 22.39
C TYR A 275 -18.23 26.17 22.07
N GLY A 276 -19.55 25.98 22.18
CA GLY A 276 -20.53 27.05 21.88
C GLY A 276 -20.83 27.25 20.39
N VAL A 277 -20.39 26.32 19.54
CA VAL A 277 -20.84 26.26 18.14
C VAL A 277 -22.29 25.78 18.12
N ASP A 278 -23.15 26.48 17.38
CA ASP A 278 -24.51 26.01 17.14
C ASP A 278 -24.47 24.72 16.30
N ALA A 279 -24.73 23.58 16.96
CA ALA A 279 -24.77 22.27 16.33
C ALA A 279 -26.13 21.95 15.72
N GLU A 280 -27.17 22.75 16.00
CA GLU A 280 -28.55 22.43 15.65
C GLU A 280 -28.75 22.33 14.14
N ALA A 281 -28.16 23.28 13.39
CA ALA A 281 -28.20 23.28 11.93
C ALA A 281 -27.55 22.01 11.32
N VAL A 282 -26.44 21.53 11.89
CA VAL A 282 -25.78 20.30 11.40
C VAL A 282 -26.61 19.07 11.73
N VAL A 283 -27.17 19.03 12.95
CA VAL A 283 -28.02 17.91 13.39
C VAL A 283 -29.32 17.86 12.58
N SER A 284 -29.93 18.99 12.22
CA SER A 284 -31.14 19.01 11.38
C SER A 284 -30.86 18.47 9.98
N ILE A 285 -29.76 18.91 9.34
CA ILE A 285 -29.34 18.43 8.02
C ILE A 285 -29.14 16.91 8.02
N VAL A 286 -28.42 16.38 9.02
CA VAL A 286 -28.18 14.93 9.13
C VAL A 286 -29.48 14.16 9.37
N ARG A 287 -30.38 14.68 10.21
CA ARG A 287 -31.70 14.06 10.45
C ARG A 287 -32.57 14.03 9.21
N GLU A 288 -32.58 15.10 8.42
CA GLU A 288 -33.32 15.14 7.17
C GLU A 288 -32.78 14.15 6.14
N ALA A 289 -31.45 13.99 6.07
CA ALA A 289 -30.81 13.12 5.09
C ALA A 289 -30.79 11.63 5.48
N THR A 290 -30.71 11.32 6.77
CA THR A 290 -30.54 9.93 7.27
C THR A 290 -31.72 9.41 8.09
N GLY A 291 -32.66 10.28 8.49
CA GLY A 291 -33.73 9.95 9.43
C GLY A 291 -33.29 9.84 10.88
N SER A 292 -31.99 9.99 11.18
CA SER A 292 -31.43 9.86 12.53
C SER A 292 -30.41 10.96 12.83
N ALA A 293 -30.09 11.16 14.11
CA ALA A 293 -29.03 12.08 14.51
C ALA A 293 -27.65 11.45 14.22
N PRO A 294 -26.60 12.25 13.97
CA PRO A 294 -25.25 11.71 13.85
C PRO A 294 -24.85 10.99 15.14
N ARG A 295 -24.12 9.88 15.01
CA ARG A 295 -23.62 9.09 16.16
C ARG A 295 -22.60 9.91 16.96
N GLU A 296 -21.73 10.60 16.25
CA GLU A 296 -20.74 11.50 16.82
C GLU A 296 -20.71 12.77 15.97
N LEU A 297 -20.64 13.93 16.64
CA LEU A 297 -20.48 15.23 16.02
C LEU A 297 -19.46 16.03 16.84
N ARG A 298 -18.39 16.48 16.19
CA ARG A 298 -17.31 17.23 16.82
C ARG A 298 -16.94 18.41 15.96
N PHE A 299 -16.70 19.53 16.63
CA PHE A 299 -16.23 20.75 16.00
C PHE A 299 -14.79 21.02 16.44
N LEU A 300 -13.89 21.19 15.48
CA LEU A 300 -12.50 21.57 15.72
C LEU A 300 -12.24 22.94 15.11
N GLN A 301 -11.85 23.90 15.93
CA GLN A 301 -11.37 25.17 15.44
C GLN A 301 -9.90 25.02 15.03
N THR A 302 -9.61 25.24 13.75
CA THR A 302 -8.24 25.39 13.24
C THR A 302 -7.98 26.84 12.84
N ARG A 303 -6.78 27.10 12.33
CA ARG A 303 -6.43 28.40 11.75
C ARG A 303 -7.20 28.68 10.46
N ASP A 304 -7.51 27.63 9.71
CA ASP A 304 -8.17 27.71 8.40
C ASP A 304 -9.69 27.78 8.51
N GLY A 305 -10.24 27.48 9.70
CA GLY A 305 -11.66 27.67 10.02
C GLY A 305 -12.21 26.57 10.91
N LEU A 306 -13.52 26.38 10.86
CA LEU A 306 -14.19 25.35 11.65
C LEU A 306 -14.20 24.02 10.86
N LEU A 307 -13.64 22.96 11.44
CA LEU A 307 -13.77 21.60 10.92
C LEU A 307 -14.91 20.88 11.62
N VAL A 308 -15.75 20.20 10.84
CA VAL A 308 -16.87 19.40 11.33
C VAL A 308 -16.55 17.92 11.12
N TYR A 309 -16.36 17.18 12.20
CA TYR A 309 -16.25 15.72 12.17
C TYR A 309 -17.60 15.12 12.51
N LEU A 310 -18.10 14.23 11.65
CA LEU A 310 -19.37 13.57 11.87
C LEU A 310 -19.29 12.07 11.56
N THR A 311 -19.92 11.27 12.41
CA THR A 311 -20.09 9.84 12.20
C THR A 311 -21.56 9.51 11.96
N LEU A 312 -21.85 8.92 10.81
CA LEU A 312 -23.18 8.50 10.40
C LEU A 312 -23.35 7.01 10.61
N ARG A 313 -24.51 6.61 11.14
CA ARG A 313 -24.95 5.21 11.09
C ARG A 313 -25.83 5.01 9.87
N LEU A 314 -25.45 4.04 9.04
CA LEU A 314 -26.21 3.62 7.87
C LEU A 314 -26.55 2.14 7.99
N ASP A 315 -27.57 1.69 7.26
CA ASP A 315 -27.96 0.28 7.31
C ASP A 315 -26.82 -0.62 6.78
N PRO A 316 -26.46 -1.75 7.45
CA PRO A 316 -25.38 -2.63 7.01
C PRO A 316 -25.57 -3.23 5.62
N GLY A 317 -26.81 -3.29 5.12
CA GLY A 317 -27.15 -3.71 3.76
C GLY A 317 -27.07 -2.60 2.72
N THR A 318 -26.73 -1.36 3.11
CA THR A 318 -26.54 -0.24 2.19
C THR A 318 -25.29 -0.48 1.32
N PRO A 319 -25.41 -0.43 -0.01
CA PRO A 319 -24.24 -0.46 -0.89
C PRO A 319 -23.25 0.65 -0.55
N LEU A 320 -21.94 0.35 -0.59
CA LEU A 320 -20.90 1.33 -0.25
C LEU A 320 -20.98 2.59 -1.11
N ALA A 321 -21.36 2.47 -2.38
CA ALA A 321 -21.57 3.60 -3.29
C ALA A 321 -22.69 4.53 -2.79
N ASP A 322 -23.80 3.96 -2.31
CA ASP A 322 -24.93 4.74 -1.78
C ASP A 322 -24.59 5.37 -0.42
N ALA A 323 -23.81 4.67 0.40
CA ALA A 323 -23.28 5.21 1.66
C ALA A 323 -22.39 6.43 1.40
N HIS A 324 -21.50 6.36 0.41
CA HIS A 324 -20.64 7.47 0.00
C HIS A 324 -21.46 8.62 -0.60
N ALA A 325 -22.41 8.33 -1.50
CA ALA A 325 -23.27 9.35 -2.08
C ALA A 325 -24.04 10.15 -1.01
N ARG A 326 -24.54 9.45 0.00
CA ARG A 326 -25.24 10.07 1.14
C ARG A 326 -24.31 10.88 2.04
N ALA A 327 -23.10 10.39 2.28
CA ALA A 327 -22.08 11.14 3.01
C ALA A 327 -21.70 12.46 2.29
N SER A 328 -21.44 12.39 0.98
CA SER A 328 -21.10 13.56 0.15
C SER A 328 -22.25 14.57 0.08
N GLU A 329 -23.50 14.10 -0.01
CA GLU A 329 -24.68 14.96 0.03
C GLU A 329 -24.77 15.75 1.36
N ILE A 330 -24.55 15.07 2.49
CA ILE A 330 -24.59 15.70 3.81
C ILE A 330 -23.45 16.71 3.99
N GLU A 331 -22.24 16.35 3.58
CA GLU A 331 -21.07 17.24 3.57
C GLU A 331 -21.37 18.54 2.81
N GLU A 332 -21.88 18.43 1.59
CA GLU A 332 -22.17 19.58 0.75
C GLU A 332 -23.29 20.46 1.35
N ARG A 333 -24.36 19.85 1.89
CA ARG A 333 -25.43 20.59 2.58
C ARG A 333 -24.91 21.34 3.81
N ILE A 334 -24.01 20.73 4.59
CA ILE A 334 -23.39 21.40 5.75
C ILE A 334 -22.53 22.57 5.29
N ARG A 335 -21.70 22.38 4.27
CA ARG A 335 -20.84 23.43 3.70
C ARG A 335 -21.67 24.63 3.18
N GLN A 336 -22.82 24.37 2.57
CA GLN A 336 -23.76 25.40 2.11
C GLN A 336 -24.46 26.14 3.26
N ALA A 337 -24.89 25.42 4.29
CA ALA A 337 -25.58 26.01 5.45
C ALA A 337 -24.63 26.78 6.38
N ARG A 338 -23.34 26.43 6.38
CA ARG A 338 -22.32 26.97 7.28
C ARG A 338 -21.06 27.39 6.52
N PRO A 339 -21.03 28.62 5.96
CA PRO A 339 -19.86 29.15 5.26
C PRO A 339 -18.63 29.36 6.16
N ASP A 340 -18.81 29.32 7.50
CA ASP A 340 -17.73 29.36 8.50
C ASP A 340 -17.00 28.01 8.66
N VAL A 341 -17.56 26.94 8.09
CA VAL A 341 -16.96 25.61 8.06
C VAL A 341 -15.96 25.53 6.92
N ALA A 342 -14.70 25.33 7.29
CA ALA A 342 -13.61 25.14 6.33
C ALA A 342 -13.69 23.76 5.67
N ASP A 343 -14.04 22.73 6.44
CA ASP A 343 -14.12 21.36 5.92
C ASP A 343 -15.03 20.47 6.78
N VAL A 344 -15.58 19.42 6.16
CA VAL A 344 -16.50 18.47 6.77
C VAL A 344 -16.01 17.05 6.51
N ILE A 345 -15.71 16.31 7.58
CA ILE A 345 -15.18 14.95 7.50
C ILE A 345 -16.27 13.98 7.96
N VAL A 346 -16.73 13.16 7.03
CA VAL A 346 -17.81 12.19 7.24
C VAL A 346 -17.25 10.78 7.35
N HIS A 347 -17.46 10.15 8.51
CA HIS A 347 -17.26 8.73 8.69
C HIS A 347 -18.61 8.00 8.61
N THR A 348 -18.68 6.90 7.87
CA THR A 348 -19.89 6.05 7.80
C THR A 348 -19.62 4.72 8.49
N GLU A 349 -20.55 4.31 9.34
CA GLU A 349 -20.51 3.06 10.08
C GLU A 349 -21.82 2.28 9.91
N PRO A 350 -21.79 0.94 9.98
CA PRO A 350 -22.99 0.10 10.00
C PRO A 350 -23.79 0.17 11.32
#